data_AF-A0A7Y2GNR8-F1
#
_entry.id   AF-A0A7Y2GNR8-F1
#
_cell.length_a   1.000
_cell.length_b   1.000
_cell.length_c   1.000
_cell.angle_alpha   90.00
_cell.angle_beta   90.00
_cell.angle_gamma   90.00
#
_symmetry.space_group_name_H-M   'P 1'
#
loop_
_entity.id
_entity.type
_entity.pdbx_description
1 polymer ?
#
loop_
_entity_poly.entity_id
_entity_poly.type
_entity_poly.pdbx_seq_one_letter_code
_entity_poly.pdbx_strand_id
1 'polypeptide(L)'
;MDSLTQIVLGASVGEAVLGKKVGNKAMLYGAIAGTIPDLDVLSRYFVDTVTATEWHRGFSHSIFFSIVFAPIFGWLIWKLNRNSEVSVKDWSWLMFWGLFTHPLLDTFTTWGTQLFWPLDYRVAFQSIFVIDPLYTVPFLVLVIMAMLQKRTSLKRRKYNRLALLL
;
A
#
# COMPACT_ATOMS: atom_id res chain seq x y z
N MET A 1 -10.88 1.86 0.61
CA MET A 1 -11.10 1.37 -0.76
C MET A 1 -11.20 -0.15 -0.69
N ASP A 2 -11.61 -0.85 -1.74
CA ASP A 2 -11.60 -2.31 -1.72
C ASP A 2 -10.17 -2.86 -1.64
N SER A 3 -10.01 -4.03 -1.02
CA SER A 3 -8.70 -4.61 -0.76
C SER A 3 -7.94 -5.00 -2.02
N LEU A 4 -8.64 -5.32 -3.13
CA LEU A 4 -7.97 -5.65 -4.40
C LEU A 4 -7.26 -4.41 -4.95
N THR A 5 -7.93 -3.26 -4.95
CA THR A 5 -7.32 -1.99 -5.33
C THR A 5 -6.10 -1.68 -4.47
N GLN A 6 -6.19 -1.86 -3.15
CA GLN A 6 -5.08 -1.57 -2.25
C GLN A 6 -3.87 -2.50 -2.48
N ILE A 7 -4.12 -3.77 -2.78
CA ILE A 7 -3.08 -4.73 -3.20
C ILE A 7 -2.39 -4.28 -4.49
N VAL A 8 -3.16 -3.86 -5.49
CA VAL A 8 -2.65 -3.40 -6.80
C VAL A 8 -1.86 -2.11 -6.66
N LEU A 9 -2.37 -1.14 -5.89
CA LEU A 9 -1.67 0.10 -5.58
C LEU A 9 -0.35 -0.20 -4.87
N GLY A 10 -0.39 -1.02 -3.82
CA GLY A 10 0.80 -1.44 -3.10
C GLY A 10 1.83 -2.08 -4.03
N ALA A 11 1.41 -2.97 -4.93
CA ALA A 11 2.30 -3.61 -5.91
C ALA A 11 2.97 -2.59 -6.85
N SER A 12 2.19 -1.62 -7.33
CA SER A 12 2.66 -0.58 -8.25
C SER A 12 3.62 0.41 -7.56
N VAL A 13 3.34 0.76 -6.31
CA VAL A 13 4.23 1.57 -5.47
C VAL A 13 5.52 0.81 -5.18
N GLY A 14 5.44 -0.48 -4.85
CA GLY A 14 6.61 -1.34 -4.67
C GLY A 14 7.50 -1.37 -5.92
N GLU A 15 6.91 -1.53 -7.10
CA GLU A 15 7.62 -1.42 -8.38
C GLU A 15 8.32 -0.07 -8.54
N ALA A 16 7.65 1.02 -8.18
CA ALA A 16 8.20 2.37 -8.33
C ALA A 16 9.42 2.59 -7.41
N VAL A 17 9.40 2.05 -6.20
CA VAL A 17 10.47 2.25 -5.20
C VAL A 17 11.65 1.31 -5.44
N LEU A 18 11.43 -0.02 -5.55
CA LEU A 18 12.50 -1.02 -5.63
C LEU A 18 12.45 -1.94 -6.85
N GLY A 19 11.50 -1.76 -7.76
CA GLY A 19 11.32 -2.63 -8.94
C GLY A 19 12.59 -2.79 -9.78
N LYS A 20 13.40 -1.73 -9.93
CA LYS A 20 14.68 -1.80 -10.65
C LYS A 20 15.72 -2.70 -9.98
N LYS A 21 15.74 -2.75 -8.63
CA LYS A 21 16.72 -3.52 -7.87
C LYS A 21 16.30 -4.99 -7.77
N VAL A 22 15.05 -5.26 -7.39
CA VAL A 22 14.59 -6.63 -7.04
C VAL A 22 13.41 -7.14 -7.89
N GLY A 23 12.97 -6.40 -8.90
CA GLY A 23 11.93 -6.82 -9.84
C GLY A 23 10.61 -7.12 -9.14
N ASN A 24 9.97 -8.23 -9.51
CA ASN A 24 8.64 -8.62 -9.00
C ASN A 24 8.61 -8.85 -7.49
N LYS A 25 9.75 -9.07 -6.82
CA LYS A 25 9.78 -9.10 -5.35
C LYS A 25 9.36 -7.76 -4.75
N ALA A 26 9.74 -6.64 -5.37
CA ALA A 26 9.31 -5.32 -4.91
C ALA A 26 7.78 -5.18 -5.02
N MET A 27 7.20 -5.68 -6.11
CA MET A 27 5.75 -5.67 -6.31
C MET A 27 5.04 -6.54 -5.29
N LEU A 28 5.57 -7.73 -4.99
CA LEU A 28 5.01 -8.61 -3.97
C LEU A 28 5.04 -7.97 -2.57
N TYR A 29 6.20 -7.46 -2.13
CA TYR A 29 6.29 -6.81 -0.83
C TYR A 29 5.50 -5.50 -0.77
N GLY A 30 5.38 -4.80 -1.88
CA GLY A 30 4.53 -3.61 -1.98
C GLY A 30 3.05 -3.97 -1.84
N ALA A 31 2.59 -5.05 -2.48
CA ALA A 31 1.24 -5.57 -2.33
C ALA A 31 0.94 -5.93 -0.86
N ILE A 32 1.87 -6.62 -0.21
CA ILE A 32 1.76 -6.96 1.23
C ILE A 32 1.67 -5.68 2.06
N ALA A 33 2.55 -4.70 1.82
CA ALA A 33 2.52 -3.42 2.51
C ALA A 33 1.17 -2.70 2.33
N GLY A 34 0.61 -2.74 1.12
CA GLY A 34 -0.71 -2.20 0.82
C GLY A 34 -1.87 -2.96 1.46
N THR A 35 -1.67 -4.16 2.02
CA THR A 35 -2.72 -4.88 2.77
C THR A 35 -2.63 -4.65 4.27
N ILE A 36 -1.46 -4.31 4.80
CA ILE A 36 -1.23 -4.22 6.25
C ILE A 36 -2.20 -3.29 6.99
N PRO A 37 -2.50 -2.06 6.52
CA PRO A 37 -3.39 -1.15 7.25
C PRO A 37 -4.78 -1.74 7.50
N ASP A 38 -5.35 -2.42 6.49
CA ASP A 38 -6.67 -3.08 6.54
C ASP A 38 -6.71 -4.33 7.44
N LEU A 39 -5.57 -4.86 7.90
CA LEU A 39 -5.56 -5.99 8.84
C LEU A 39 -6.14 -5.62 10.21
N ASP A 40 -6.36 -4.33 10.48
CA ASP A 40 -7.12 -3.86 11.64
C ASP A 40 -8.58 -4.36 11.67
N VAL A 41 -9.13 -4.84 10.56
CA VAL A 41 -10.43 -5.52 10.48
C VAL A 41 -10.49 -6.76 11.39
N LEU A 42 -9.35 -7.37 11.70
CA LEU A 42 -9.27 -8.48 12.65
C LEU A 42 -9.68 -8.09 14.06
N SER A 43 -9.67 -6.79 14.41
CA SER A 43 -10.18 -6.29 15.70
C SER A 43 -11.63 -6.68 15.96
N ARG A 44 -12.44 -6.89 14.90
CA ARG A 44 -13.84 -7.33 14.97
C ARG A 44 -14.02 -8.68 15.68
N TYR A 45 -12.97 -9.49 15.80
CA TYR A 45 -13.00 -10.77 16.53
C TYR A 45 -12.71 -10.61 18.03
N PHE A 46 -12.25 -9.43 18.47
CA PHE A 46 -11.81 -9.19 19.85
C PHE A 46 -12.69 -8.17 20.60
N VAL A 47 -13.34 -7.25 19.88
CA VAL A 47 -14.18 -6.19 20.47
C VAL A 47 -15.56 -6.14 19.81
N ASP A 48 -16.48 -5.36 20.37
CA ASP A 48 -17.80 -5.16 19.78
C ASP A 48 -17.72 -4.44 18.41
N THR A 49 -18.81 -4.51 17.65
CA THR A 49 -18.86 -4.01 16.27
C THR A 49 -18.68 -2.49 16.18
N VAL A 50 -19.13 -1.73 17.19
CA VAL A 50 -18.98 -0.28 17.21
C VAL A 50 -17.52 0.07 17.41
N THR A 51 -16.88 -0.50 18.44
CA THR A 51 -15.47 -0.28 18.76
C THR A 51 -14.56 -0.70 17.59
N ALA A 52 -14.81 -1.87 16.99
CA ALA A 52 -14.03 -2.33 15.84
C ALA A 52 -14.17 -1.42 14.61
N THR A 53 -15.36 -0.83 14.41
CA THR A 53 -15.60 0.10 13.30
C THR A 53 -14.92 1.44 13.55
N GLU A 54 -14.88 1.91 14.79
CA GLU A 54 -14.17 3.12 15.18
C GLU A 54 -12.65 2.96 15.02
N TRP A 55 -12.10 1.81 15.41
CA TRP A 55 -10.67 1.52 15.30
C TRP A 55 -10.22 1.34 13.84
N HIS A 56 -11.10 0.80 12.99
CA HIS A 56 -10.84 0.70 11.57
C HIS A 56 -10.62 2.09 10.96
N ARG A 57 -9.56 2.21 10.15
CA ARG A 57 -9.10 3.51 9.60
C ARG A 57 -8.64 4.53 10.63
N GLY A 58 -8.30 4.05 11.82
CA GLY A 58 -7.69 4.81 12.90
C GLY A 58 -6.16 4.72 12.85
N PHE A 59 -5.59 4.16 13.91
CA PHE A 59 -4.14 4.05 14.13
C PHE A 59 -3.36 3.48 12.94
N SER A 60 -3.78 2.33 12.41
CA SER A 60 -3.17 1.60 11.28
C SER A 60 -3.09 2.42 9.98
N HIS A 61 -3.98 3.40 9.83
CA HIS A 61 -4.12 4.24 8.64
C HIS A 61 -3.50 5.63 8.80
N SER A 62 -2.59 5.78 9.77
CA SER A 62 -1.95 7.05 10.07
C SER A 62 -0.56 7.18 9.46
N ILE A 63 -0.15 8.43 9.24
CA ILE A 63 1.24 8.75 8.89
C ILE A 63 2.18 8.28 10.00
N PHE A 64 1.76 8.43 11.26
CA PHE A 64 2.53 7.96 12.42
C PHE A 64 2.82 6.46 12.33
N PHE A 65 1.81 5.64 12.08
CA PHE A 65 1.97 4.20 11.88
C PHE A 65 2.95 3.89 10.74
N SER A 66 2.80 4.60 9.62
CA SER A 66 3.69 4.42 8.46
C SER A 66 5.15 4.74 8.79
N ILE A 67 5.43 5.83 9.52
CA ILE A 67 6.79 6.22 9.92
C ILE A 67 7.40 5.21 10.90
N VAL A 68 6.63 4.75 11.89
CA VAL A 68 7.13 3.87 12.95
C VAL A 68 7.30 2.43 12.47
N PHE A 69 6.34 1.89 11.73
CA PHE A 69 6.34 0.48 11.35
C PHE A 69 7.10 0.19 10.05
N ALA A 70 7.28 1.17 9.16
CA ALA A 70 8.09 1.01 7.97
C ALA A 70 9.54 0.51 8.23
N PRO A 71 10.32 1.07 9.18
CA PRO A 71 11.64 0.56 9.49
C PRO A 71 11.60 -0.86 10.08
N ILE A 72 10.60 -1.18 10.91
CA ILE A 72 10.44 -2.50 11.53
C ILE A 72 10.18 -3.57 10.47
N PHE A 73 9.19 -3.35 9.60
CA PHE A 73 8.87 -4.28 8.53
C PHE A 73 9.96 -4.33 7.45
N GLY A 74 10.58 -3.19 7.13
CA GLY A 74 11.71 -3.12 6.21
C GLY A 74 12.89 -3.95 6.69
N TRP A 75 13.21 -3.89 7.99
CA TRP A 75 14.23 -4.75 8.61
C TRP A 75 13.86 -6.23 8.57
N LEU A 76 12.59 -6.58 8.84
CA LEU A 76 12.12 -7.96 8.76
C LEU A 76 12.27 -8.53 7.34
N ILE A 77 11.87 -7.77 6.32
CA ILE A 77 11.99 -8.17 4.91
C ILE A 77 13.46 -8.29 4.51
N TRP A 78 14.31 -7.36 4.95
CA TRP A 78 15.75 -7.44 4.73
C TRP A 78 16.34 -8.72 5.33
N LYS A 79 15.93 -9.11 6.54
CA LYS A 79 16.37 -10.36 7.18
C LYS A 79 15.97 -11.60 6.37
N LEU A 80 14.79 -11.59 5.73
CA LEU A 80 14.31 -12.65 4.84
C LEU A 80 15.02 -12.65 3.48
N ASN A 81 15.58 -11.51 3.05
CA ASN A 81 16.27 -11.34 1.76
C ASN A 81 17.76 -10.98 1.93
N ARG A 82 18.43 -11.56 2.94
CA ARG A 82 19.84 -11.29 3.28
C ARG A 82 20.83 -11.43 2.11
N ASN A 83 20.48 -12.19 1.08
CA ASN A 83 21.31 -12.40 -0.11
C ASN A 83 21.09 -11.35 -1.21
N SER A 84 20.37 -10.25 -0.93
CA SER A 84 20.13 -9.18 -1.90
C SER A 84 21.02 -7.97 -1.62
N GLU A 85 21.49 -7.28 -2.67
CA GLU A 85 22.23 -6.01 -2.61
C GLU A 85 21.40 -4.83 -2.05
N VAL A 86 20.20 -5.10 -1.54
CA VAL A 86 19.24 -4.10 -1.10
C VAL A 86 19.39 -3.87 0.40
N SER A 87 19.54 -2.61 0.77
CA SER A 87 19.73 -2.20 2.17
C SER A 87 18.44 -2.29 2.99
N VAL A 88 18.55 -2.29 4.31
CA VAL A 88 17.38 -2.14 5.21
C VAL A 88 16.62 -0.85 4.85
N LYS A 89 17.34 0.26 4.61
CA LYS A 89 16.76 1.56 4.25
C LYS A 89 15.89 1.49 2.99
N ASP A 90 16.34 0.75 1.98
CA ASP A 90 15.59 0.55 0.75
C ASP A 90 14.25 -0.18 1.04
N TRP A 91 14.29 -1.27 1.80
CA TRP A 91 13.09 -2.01 2.19
C TRP A 91 12.17 -1.20 3.09
N SER A 92 12.72 -0.41 4.02
CA SER A 92 11.96 0.53 4.83
C SER A 92 11.25 1.58 3.99
N TRP A 93 11.89 2.09 2.92
CA TRP A 93 11.24 3.02 2.00
C TRP A 93 10.09 2.38 1.22
N LEU A 94 10.26 1.13 0.77
CA LEU A 94 9.16 0.40 0.13
C LEU A 94 7.98 0.23 1.09
N MET A 95 8.26 -0.17 2.33
CA MET A 95 7.22 -0.31 3.36
C MET A 95 6.56 1.01 3.68
N PHE A 96 7.33 2.10 3.85
CA PHE A 96 6.78 3.42 4.11
C PHE A 96 5.80 3.83 3.03
N TRP A 97 6.21 3.76 1.75
CA TRP A 97 5.32 4.18 0.67
C TRP A 97 4.11 3.27 0.56
N GLY A 98 4.25 1.94 0.67
CA GLY A 98 3.10 1.04 0.63
C GLY A 98 2.11 1.26 1.76
N LEU A 99 2.60 1.47 2.99
CA LEU A 99 1.79 1.76 4.17
C LEU A 99 1.12 3.13 4.10
N PHE A 100 1.80 4.13 3.53
CA PHE A 100 1.32 5.51 3.48
C PHE A 100 0.34 5.76 2.33
N THR A 101 0.56 5.14 1.15
CA THR A 101 -0.32 5.35 0.00
C THR A 101 -1.70 4.71 0.18
N HIS A 102 -1.80 3.66 0.99
CA HIS A 102 -3.06 3.01 1.31
C HIS A 102 -4.07 3.98 1.99
N PRO A 103 -3.77 4.54 3.18
CA PRO A 103 -4.67 5.48 3.83
C PRO A 103 -4.82 6.78 3.06
N LEU A 104 -3.79 7.18 2.30
CA LEU A 104 -3.90 8.32 1.39
C LEU A 104 -5.01 8.08 0.36
N LEU A 105 -5.04 6.92 -0.29
CA LEU A 105 -6.14 6.55 -1.20
C LEU A 105 -7.49 6.49 -0.47
N ASP A 106 -7.52 5.98 0.77
CA ASP A 106 -8.76 5.95 1.54
C ASP A 106 -9.32 7.32 1.87
N THR A 107 -8.47 8.36 2.01
CA THR A 107 -8.95 9.73 2.21
C THR A 107 -9.82 10.23 1.06
N PHE A 108 -9.71 9.65 -0.14
CA PHE A 108 -10.55 10.01 -1.29
C PHE A 108 -11.93 9.34 -1.27
N THR A 109 -12.15 8.37 -0.37
CA THR A 109 -13.43 7.69 -0.20
C THR A 109 -14.34 8.39 0.82
N THR A 110 -15.57 7.90 0.99
CA THR A 110 -16.61 8.53 1.81
C THR A 110 -16.53 8.27 3.32
N TRP A 111 -15.77 7.26 3.77
CA TRP A 111 -15.80 6.79 5.16
C TRP A 111 -14.91 7.57 6.13
N GLY A 112 -14.00 8.38 5.61
CA GLY A 112 -13.05 9.16 6.41
C GLY A 112 -11.94 8.34 7.06
N THR A 113 -10.72 8.88 7.02
CA THR A 113 -9.50 8.21 7.51
C THR A 113 -8.75 9.11 8.46
N GLN A 114 -8.32 8.58 9.62
CA GLN A 114 -7.52 9.34 10.61
C GLN A 114 -6.04 9.41 10.20
N LEU A 115 -5.77 10.09 9.08
CA LEU A 115 -4.42 10.23 8.53
C LEU A 115 -3.44 10.86 9.54
N PHE A 116 -3.95 11.75 10.39
CA PHE A 116 -3.21 12.48 11.42
C PHE A 116 -3.48 11.98 12.86
N TRP A 117 -3.87 10.71 13.02
CA TRP A 117 -3.97 10.08 14.33
C TRP A 117 -2.72 10.43 15.19
N PRO A 118 -2.86 10.81 16.47
CA PRO A 118 -4.04 10.67 17.34
C PRO A 118 -5.01 11.86 17.35
N LEU A 119 -4.92 12.79 16.40
CA LEU A 119 -5.93 13.86 16.30
C LEU A 119 -7.28 13.26 15.90
N ASP A 120 -8.37 13.72 16.52
CA ASP A 120 -9.75 13.31 16.24
C ASP A 120 -10.31 13.89 14.92
N TYR A 121 -9.46 13.99 13.89
CA TYR A 121 -9.81 14.50 12.59
C TYR A 121 -9.75 13.41 11.52
N ARG A 122 -10.88 13.15 10.86
CA ARG A 122 -11.00 12.20 9.75
C ARG A 122 -11.05 12.94 8.42
N VAL A 123 -10.10 12.65 7.53
CA VAL A 123 -10.03 13.23 6.19
C VAL A 123 -10.90 12.41 5.24
N ALA A 124 -11.83 13.08 4.54
CA ALA A 124 -12.66 12.49 3.49
C ALA A 124 -12.90 13.50 2.37
N PHE A 125 -12.36 13.26 1.17
CA PHE A 125 -12.60 14.08 -0.03
C PHE A 125 -13.84 13.65 -0.80
N GLN A 126 -14.33 12.42 -0.59
CA GLN A 126 -15.57 11.90 -1.17
C GLN A 126 -15.61 11.92 -2.71
N SER A 127 -14.46 11.78 -3.37
CA SER A 127 -14.33 11.89 -4.83
C SER A 127 -14.21 10.54 -5.55
N ILE A 128 -13.96 9.44 -4.82
CA ILE A 128 -13.75 8.10 -5.38
C ILE A 128 -14.68 7.09 -4.69
N PHE A 129 -15.27 6.18 -5.47
CA PHE A 129 -16.08 5.08 -4.93
C PHE A 129 -15.21 4.07 -4.18
N VAL A 130 -15.78 3.42 -3.17
CA VAL A 130 -15.05 2.40 -2.40
C VAL A 130 -14.69 1.19 -3.26
N ILE A 131 -15.58 0.82 -4.19
CA ILE A 131 -15.36 -0.21 -5.20
C ILE A 131 -15.58 0.48 -6.55
N ASP A 132 -14.55 0.56 -7.37
CA ASP A 132 -14.63 1.17 -8.69
C ASP A 132 -13.95 0.28 -9.73
N PRO A 133 -14.70 -0.61 -10.41
CA PRO A 133 -14.13 -1.50 -11.42
C PRO A 133 -13.48 -0.75 -12.59
N LEU A 134 -13.94 0.46 -12.91
CA LEU A 134 -13.37 1.28 -13.99
C LEU A 134 -12.01 1.84 -13.60
N TYR A 135 -11.74 1.98 -12.30
CA TYR A 135 -10.43 2.28 -11.76
C TYR A 135 -9.58 1.01 -11.58
N THR A 136 -10.09 0.02 -10.86
CA THR A 136 -9.33 -1.16 -10.42
C THR A 136 -8.90 -2.07 -11.57
N VAL A 137 -9.77 -2.33 -12.55
CA VAL A 137 -9.47 -3.30 -13.62
C VAL A 137 -8.38 -2.78 -14.55
N PRO A 138 -8.43 -1.55 -15.10
CA PRO A 138 -7.34 -1.02 -15.91
C PRO A 138 -6.03 -0.92 -15.13
N PHE A 139 -6.09 -0.54 -13.85
CA PHE A 139 -4.92 -0.47 -13.00
C PHE A 139 -4.27 -1.85 -12.83
N LEU A 140 -5.06 -2.87 -12.49
CA LEU A 140 -4.61 -4.25 -12.35
C LEU A 140 -3.96 -4.76 -13.66
N VAL A 141 -4.58 -4.52 -14.81
CA VAL A 141 -4.04 -4.94 -16.11
C VAL A 141 -2.66 -4.32 -16.36
N LEU A 142 -2.48 -3.02 -16.11
CA LEU A 142 -1.19 -2.36 -16.30
C LEU A 142 -0.12 -2.89 -15.34
N VAL A 143 -0.47 -3.19 -14.09
CA VAL A 143 0.43 -3.79 -13.11
C VAL A 143 0.84 -5.20 -13.55
N ILE A 144 -0.11 -6.04 -14.00
CA ILE A 144 0.19 -7.37 -14.55
C ILE A 144 1.11 -7.26 -15.77
N MET A 145 0.80 -6.35 -16.71
CA MET A 145 1.64 -6.11 -17.87
C MET A 145 3.07 -5.70 -17.47
N ALA A 146 3.24 -4.91 -16.42
CA ALA A 146 4.55 -4.56 -15.87
C ALA A 146 5.27 -5.78 -15.27
N MET A 147 4.56 -6.64 -14.52
CA MET A 147 5.12 -7.86 -13.90
C MET A 147 5.69 -8.84 -14.92
N LEU A 148 5.09 -8.91 -16.11
CA LEU A 148 5.54 -9.79 -17.20
C LEU A 148 6.79 -9.27 -17.93
N GLN A 149 7.22 -8.03 -17.68
CA GLN A 149 8.42 -7.45 -18.29
C GLN A 149 9.66 -7.67 -17.41
N LYS A 150 10.83 -7.79 -18.06
CA LYS A 150 12.13 -7.79 -17.35
C LYS A 150 12.32 -6.51 -16.54
N ARG A 151 12.94 -6.60 -15.36
CA ARG A 151 13.16 -5.46 -14.43
C ARG A 151 13.89 -4.25 -15.03
N THR A 152 14.70 -4.47 -16.08
CA THR A 152 15.45 -3.42 -16.79
C THR A 152 14.70 -2.82 -17.98
N SER A 153 13.52 -3.36 -18.33
CA SER A 153 12.77 -2.94 -19.52
C SER A 153 12.14 -1.56 -19.35
N LEU A 154 12.28 -0.70 -20.36
CA LEU A 154 11.59 0.58 -20.43
C LEU A 154 10.05 0.41 -20.45
N LYS A 155 9.56 -0.69 -21.04
CA LYS A 155 8.12 -1.00 -21.09
C LYS A 155 7.55 -1.19 -19.68
N ARG A 156 8.28 -1.90 -18.80
CA ARG A 156 7.89 -2.11 -17.39
C ARG A 156 7.63 -0.78 -16.69
N ARG A 157 8.58 0.15 -16.80
CA ARG A 157 8.48 1.50 -16.22
C ARG A 157 7.31 2.29 -16.82
N LYS A 158 7.09 2.17 -18.13
CA LYS A 158 5.97 2.84 -18.80
C LYS A 158 4.63 2.33 -18.29
N TYR A 159 4.44 1.01 -18.21
CA TYR A 159 3.21 0.41 -17.70
C TYR A 159 2.95 0.80 -16.25
N ASN A 160 3.96 0.70 -15.36
CA ASN A 160 3.77 1.10 -13.97
C ASN A 160 3.47 2.60 -13.80
N ARG A 161 4.09 3.46 -14.63
CA ARG A 161 3.79 4.90 -14.59
C ARG A 161 2.37 5.20 -15.07
N LEU A 162 1.90 4.54 -16.12
CA LEU A 162 0.51 4.68 -16.57
C LEU A 162 -0.45 4.18 -15.49
N ALA A 163 -0.10 3.08 -14.82
CA ALA A 163 -0.86 2.49 -13.74
C ALA A 163 -1.09 3.49 -12.59
N LEU A 164 -0.02 4.18 -12.15
CA LEU A 164 -0.07 5.21 -11.09
C LEU A 164 -0.70 6.54 -11.51
N LEU A 165 -1.01 6.74 -12.80
CA LEU A 165 -1.64 7.96 -13.31
C LEU A 165 -3.16 7.80 -13.54
N LEU A 166 -3.66 6.57 -13.50
CA LEU A 166 -5.09 6.28 -13.42
C LEU A 166 -5.63 6.78 -12.08
#